data_AF-A0A832WJU2-F1
#
_entry.id   AF-A0A832WJU2-F1
#
_cell.length_a   1.000
_cell.length_b   1.000
_cell.length_c   1.000
_cell.angle_alpha   90.00
_cell.angle_beta   90.00
_cell.angle_gamma   90.00
#
_symmetry.space_group_name_H-M   'P 1'
#
loop_
_entity.id
_entity.type
_entity.pdbx_description
1 polymer ?
#
loop_
_entity_poly.entity_id
_entity_poly.type
_entity_poly.pdbx_seq_one_letter_code
_entity_poly.pdbx_strand_id
1 'polypeptide(L)'
;MKYTFQDSTELPVQRDFIQDLQDFIRISKDVIPLEKSIIEIKRVNIEGTGISQTRLEEIDRFQKEVTDFIEEHARGVESKEILEIKSRTIETCASISLLKRNEILENIDRQNRLALIEIRQLEDRILSTLSPFFETCIYGTENTYYASTEDRKLKGWQVSSVDSMRYEFELNFEQDTLKVEDLQKLTLPVRSKSGFLSREEKVKKLDVSGFYITNVEYGKTNTKTVIEDKDAEHRFTISSDGRTFLVMYGDHEITGDEKLAPALDKDSLSIFMEKIKEIVTESVVFRRLRLIYINGKNVVEENIVFDCLKLIAGIYGTLVKECIEKGYNKGEVTIKMEEPGSVRTEKYISKSEASSELSSIGPEGDELASILEVSEV
;
A
#
# COMPACT_ATOMS: atom_id res chain seq x y z
N MET A 1 14.56 -24.21 12.16
CA MET A 1 13.73 -24.22 13.40
C MET A 1 12.37 -24.77 13.02
N LYS A 2 11.71 -25.48 13.94
CA LYS A 2 10.37 -26.03 13.73
C LYS A 2 9.45 -25.52 14.83
N TYR A 3 8.26 -25.08 14.46
CA TYR A 3 7.26 -24.56 15.39
C TYR A 3 6.05 -25.49 15.44
N THR A 4 5.64 -25.85 16.66
CA THR A 4 4.53 -26.77 16.90
C THR A 4 3.60 -26.22 17.97
N PHE A 5 2.36 -26.71 17.95
CA PHE A 5 1.47 -26.64 19.11
C PHE A 5 2.07 -27.45 20.28
N GLN A 6 1.46 -27.35 21.47
CA GLN A 6 1.92 -28.09 22.64
C GLN A 6 1.81 -29.62 22.49
N ASP A 7 0.84 -30.10 21.70
CA ASP A 7 0.67 -31.52 21.36
C ASP A 7 1.67 -32.05 20.29
N SER A 8 2.63 -31.21 19.87
CA SER A 8 3.64 -31.49 18.85
C SER A 8 3.12 -31.54 17.40
N THR A 9 1.86 -31.17 17.15
CA THR A 9 1.39 -30.94 15.78
C THR A 9 2.00 -29.65 15.21
N GLU A 10 2.34 -29.63 13.92
CA GLU A 10 2.98 -28.46 13.30
C GLU A 10 2.03 -27.26 13.27
N LEU A 11 2.56 -26.07 13.58
CA LEU A 11 1.82 -24.84 13.34
C LEU A 11 1.59 -24.65 11.84
N PRO A 12 0.43 -24.09 11.42
CA PRO A 12 0.18 -23.75 10.02
C PRO A 12 1.16 -22.69 9.50
N VAL A 13 1.70 -21.86 10.40
CA VAL A 13 2.75 -20.89 10.11
C VAL A 13 4.01 -21.30 10.87
N GLN A 14 5.09 -21.62 10.16
CA GLN A 14 6.36 -22.03 10.75
C GLN A 14 7.19 -20.82 11.24
N ARG A 15 6.62 -20.06 12.18
CA ARG A 15 7.21 -18.86 12.77
C ARG A 15 6.83 -18.70 14.25
N ASP A 16 7.49 -17.76 14.92
CA ASP A 16 7.19 -17.40 16.30
C ASP A 16 5.89 -16.59 16.41
N PHE A 17 4.77 -17.31 16.45
CA PHE A 17 3.44 -16.72 16.55
C PHE A 17 3.25 -15.87 17.84
N ILE A 18 3.97 -16.16 18.92
CA ILE A 18 3.85 -15.39 20.16
C ILE A 18 4.42 -13.99 19.97
N GLN A 19 5.59 -13.89 19.33
CA GLN A 19 6.16 -12.60 18.96
C GLN A 19 5.24 -11.84 18.00
N ASP A 20 4.65 -12.53 17.04
CA ASP A 20 3.75 -11.93 16.07
C ASP A 20 2.49 -11.34 16.71
N LEU A 21 1.92 -12.04 17.71
CA LEU A 21 0.79 -11.56 18.50
C LEU A 21 1.17 -10.35 19.36
N GLN A 22 2.35 -10.36 19.99
CA GLN A 22 2.88 -9.21 20.72
C GLN A 22 3.10 -7.99 19.82
N ASP A 23 3.64 -8.22 18.62
CA ASP A 23 3.83 -7.18 17.62
C ASP A 23 2.48 -6.62 17.15
N PHE A 24 1.47 -7.45 16.95
CA PHE A 24 0.09 -7.02 16.63
C PHE A 24 -0.50 -6.12 17.72
N ILE A 25 -0.36 -6.50 18.99
CA ILE A 25 -0.83 -5.69 20.13
C ILE A 25 -0.10 -4.33 20.15
N ARG A 26 1.22 -4.35 19.99
CA ARG A 26 2.04 -3.13 19.95
C ARG A 26 1.62 -2.19 18.83
N ILE A 27 1.52 -2.68 17.59
CA ILE A 27 1.14 -1.82 16.46
C ILE A 27 -0.28 -1.28 16.61
N SER A 28 -1.19 -2.03 17.26
CA SER A 28 -2.56 -1.58 17.50
C SER A 28 -2.57 -0.37 18.46
N LYS A 29 -1.75 -0.41 19.51
CA LYS A 29 -1.54 0.71 20.43
C LYS A 29 -0.97 1.94 19.74
N ASP A 30 -0.11 1.74 18.75
CA ASP A 30 0.54 2.85 18.06
C ASP A 30 -0.35 3.52 17.02
N VAL A 31 -1.16 2.76 16.26
CA VAL A 31 -1.90 3.29 15.09
C VAL A 31 -3.32 3.75 15.40
N ILE A 32 -4.03 3.12 16.35
CA ILE A 32 -5.40 3.51 16.70
C ILE A 32 -5.47 4.97 17.18
N PRO A 33 -4.57 5.46 18.06
CA PRO A 33 -4.56 6.86 18.45
C PRO A 33 -4.27 7.83 17.29
N LEU A 34 -3.47 7.42 16.30
CA LEU A 34 -3.18 8.25 15.13
C LEU A 34 -4.44 8.42 14.26
N GLU A 35 -5.18 7.34 14.02
CA GLU A 35 -6.46 7.39 13.33
C GLU A 35 -7.47 8.28 14.06
N LYS A 36 -7.62 8.11 15.38
CA LYS A 36 -8.48 8.98 16.21
C LYS A 36 -8.11 10.46 16.07
N SER A 37 -6.82 10.76 15.99
CA SER A 37 -6.33 12.12 15.80
C SER A 37 -6.73 12.68 14.43
N ILE A 38 -6.65 11.88 13.36
CA ILE A 38 -7.11 12.29 12.02
C ILE A 38 -8.62 12.58 12.02
N ILE A 39 -9.42 11.69 12.63
CA ILE A 39 -10.87 11.85 12.74
C ILE A 39 -11.21 13.16 13.47
N GLU A 40 -10.52 13.43 14.58
CA GLU A 40 -10.73 14.66 15.36
C GLU A 40 -10.36 15.92 14.58
N ILE A 41 -9.22 15.93 13.87
CA ILE A 41 -8.82 17.06 13.03
C ILE A 41 -9.88 17.32 11.95
N LYS A 42 -10.35 16.26 11.26
CA LYS A 42 -11.41 16.37 10.25
C LYS A 42 -12.69 16.96 10.86
N ARG A 43 -13.11 16.48 12.04
CA ARG A 43 -14.30 16.96 12.75
C ARG A 43 -14.18 18.44 13.13
N VAL A 44 -13.10 18.82 13.80
CA VAL A 44 -12.83 20.21 14.23
C VAL A 44 -12.78 21.15 13.03
N ASN A 45 -12.17 20.72 11.92
CA ASN A 45 -12.07 21.52 10.71
C ASN A 45 -13.45 21.74 10.03
N ILE A 46 -14.30 20.71 10.01
CA ILE A 46 -15.69 20.81 9.51
C ILE A 46 -16.50 21.78 10.40
N GLU A 47 -16.43 21.62 11.72
CA GLU A 47 -17.15 22.48 12.68
C GLU A 47 -16.68 23.96 12.56
N GLY A 48 -15.36 24.17 12.49
CA GLY A 48 -14.77 25.51 12.33
C GLY A 48 -15.15 26.17 11.00
N THR A 49 -15.20 25.40 9.91
CA THR A 49 -15.67 25.89 8.61
C THR A 49 -17.14 26.27 8.66
N GLY A 50 -17.99 25.47 9.33
CA GLY A 50 -19.40 25.78 9.53
C GLY A 50 -19.62 27.10 10.28
N ILE A 51 -18.85 27.35 11.35
CA ILE A 51 -18.90 28.63 12.08
C ILE A 51 -18.50 29.80 11.18
N SER A 52 -17.44 29.64 10.39
CA SER A 52 -16.98 30.69 9.46
C SER A 52 -18.02 30.96 8.36
N GLN A 53 -18.72 29.94 7.89
CA GLN A 53 -19.80 30.07 6.90
C GLN A 53 -20.97 30.87 7.45
N THR A 54 -21.41 30.62 8.69
CA THR A 54 -22.44 31.42 9.35
C THR A 54 -22.07 32.90 9.46
N ARG A 55 -20.79 33.20 9.73
CA ARG A 55 -20.29 34.59 9.78
C ARG A 55 -20.32 35.27 8.41
N LEU A 56 -20.06 34.54 7.33
CA LEU A 56 -20.20 35.09 5.97
C LEU A 56 -21.65 35.46 5.66
N GLU A 57 -22.60 34.61 6.04
CA GLU A 57 -24.04 34.88 5.88
C GLU A 57 -24.51 36.07 6.72
N GLU A 58 -23.96 36.23 7.93
CA GLU A 58 -24.20 37.40 8.79
C GLU A 58 -23.74 38.71 8.14
N ILE A 59 -22.54 38.72 7.53
CA ILE A 59 -22.03 39.90 6.81
C ILE A 59 -22.93 40.23 5.62
N ASP A 60 -23.36 39.23 4.86
CA ASP A 60 -24.23 39.42 3.69
C ASP A 60 -25.59 39.98 4.07
N ARG A 61 -26.18 39.45 5.15
CA ARG A 61 -27.42 39.95 5.71
C ARG A 61 -27.27 41.39 6.19
N PHE A 62 -26.22 41.70 6.93
CA PHE A 62 -25.96 43.05 7.43
C PHE A 62 -25.77 44.06 6.29
N GLN A 63 -24.97 43.73 5.27
CA GLN A 63 -24.79 44.59 4.11
C GLN A 63 -26.11 44.89 3.42
N LYS A 64 -26.94 43.86 3.23
CA LYS A 64 -28.25 44.00 2.60
C LYS A 64 -29.17 44.89 3.43
N GLU A 65 -29.29 44.64 4.73
CA GLU A 65 -30.13 45.43 5.65
C GLU A 65 -29.73 46.91 5.66
N VAL A 66 -28.42 47.21 5.69
CA VAL A 66 -27.93 48.60 5.61
C VAL A 66 -28.27 49.24 4.27
N THR A 67 -28.09 48.50 3.17
CA THR A 67 -28.40 49.00 1.82
C THR A 67 -29.89 49.30 1.69
N ASP A 68 -30.75 48.34 2.03
CA ASP A 68 -32.21 48.46 1.97
C ASP A 68 -32.71 49.65 2.82
N PHE A 69 -32.16 49.82 4.04
CA PHE A 69 -32.51 50.91 4.93
C PHE A 69 -32.18 52.30 4.35
N ILE A 70 -30.97 52.45 3.79
CA ILE A 70 -30.52 53.71 3.18
C ILE A 70 -31.34 54.01 1.92
N GLU A 71 -31.61 53.00 1.09
CA GLU A 71 -32.42 53.16 -0.12
C GLU A 71 -33.86 53.58 0.20
N GLU A 72 -34.45 53.03 1.25
CA GLU A 72 -35.79 53.38 1.70
C GLU A 72 -35.86 54.82 2.22
N HIS A 73 -34.92 55.23 3.08
CA HIS A 73 -34.93 56.58 3.69
C HIS A 73 -34.61 57.70 2.71
N ALA A 74 -33.84 57.41 1.66
CA ALA A 74 -33.53 58.37 0.60
C ALA A 74 -34.60 58.40 -0.51
N ARG A 75 -35.68 57.62 -0.39
CA ARG A 75 -36.71 57.53 -1.43
C ARG A 75 -37.43 58.87 -1.62
N GLY A 76 -37.44 59.36 -2.85
CA GLY A 76 -38.06 60.65 -3.19
C GLY A 76 -37.25 61.88 -2.79
N VAL A 77 -36.02 61.72 -2.29
CA VAL A 77 -35.11 62.83 -2.01
C VAL A 77 -34.42 63.29 -3.29
N GLU A 78 -34.53 64.58 -3.62
CA GLU A 78 -33.88 65.20 -4.79
C GLU A 78 -32.63 66.01 -4.43
N SER A 79 -32.34 66.23 -3.14
CA SER A 79 -31.12 66.94 -2.71
C SER A 79 -29.89 66.16 -3.16
N LYS A 80 -29.05 66.85 -3.95
CA LYS A 80 -27.81 66.30 -4.50
C LYS A 80 -26.85 65.87 -3.39
N GLU A 81 -26.77 66.65 -2.32
CA GLU A 81 -25.92 66.39 -1.14
C GLU A 81 -26.33 65.08 -0.46
N ILE A 82 -27.65 64.84 -0.27
CA ILE A 82 -28.15 63.61 0.35
C ILE A 82 -27.92 62.39 -0.55
N LEU A 83 -28.11 62.54 -1.87
CA LEU A 83 -27.84 61.46 -2.84
C LEU A 83 -26.36 61.08 -2.89
N GLU A 84 -25.44 62.05 -2.77
CA GLU A 84 -24.00 61.77 -2.66
C GLU A 84 -23.68 60.99 -1.38
N ILE A 85 -24.23 61.42 -0.23
CA ILE A 85 -24.07 60.71 1.05
C ILE A 85 -24.57 59.26 0.92
N LYS A 86 -25.78 59.05 0.38
CA LYS A 86 -26.33 57.72 0.10
C LYS A 86 -25.36 56.84 -0.67
N SER A 87 -24.89 57.34 -1.82
CA SER A 87 -24.02 56.57 -2.72
C SER A 87 -22.73 56.15 -2.01
N ARG A 88 -22.08 57.10 -1.32
CA ARG A 88 -20.83 56.86 -0.61
C ARG A 88 -21.01 55.89 0.55
N THR A 89 -22.12 55.95 1.28
CA THR A 89 -22.39 55.02 2.38
C THR A 89 -22.61 53.59 1.88
N ILE A 90 -23.40 53.40 0.80
CA ILE A 90 -23.62 52.08 0.20
C ILE A 90 -22.30 51.50 -0.35
N GLU A 91 -21.53 52.30 -1.08
CA GLU A 91 -20.24 51.89 -1.64
C GLU A 91 -19.23 51.52 -0.54
N THR A 92 -19.17 52.31 0.53
CA THR A 92 -18.30 52.04 1.68
C THR A 92 -18.73 50.77 2.41
N CYS A 93 -20.04 50.57 2.61
CA CYS A 93 -20.57 49.36 3.24
C CYS A 93 -20.24 48.11 2.41
N ALA A 94 -20.49 48.14 1.10
CA ALA A 94 -20.14 47.04 0.19
C ALA A 94 -18.64 46.74 0.19
N SER A 95 -17.80 47.77 0.18
CA SER A 95 -16.33 47.62 0.19
C SER A 95 -15.83 46.98 1.50
N ILE A 96 -16.33 47.43 2.64
CA ILE A 96 -15.96 46.88 3.96
C ILE A 96 -16.47 45.44 4.10
N SER A 97 -17.70 45.15 3.69
CA SER A 97 -18.25 43.79 3.72
C SER A 97 -17.44 42.84 2.85
N LEU A 98 -17.06 43.25 1.63
CA LEU A 98 -16.18 42.46 0.76
C LEU A 98 -14.83 42.19 1.41
N LEU A 99 -14.19 43.20 2.02
CA LEU A 99 -12.92 43.02 2.73
C LEU A 99 -13.06 42.00 3.87
N LYS A 100 -14.10 42.10 4.70
CA LYS A 100 -14.35 41.17 5.80
C LYS A 100 -14.67 39.75 5.34
N ARG A 101 -15.39 39.60 4.22
CA ARG A 101 -15.61 38.29 3.59
C ARG A 101 -14.29 37.66 3.16
N ASN A 102 -13.44 38.43 2.48
CA ASN A 102 -12.14 37.94 2.01
C ASN A 102 -11.25 37.51 3.18
N GLU A 103 -11.19 38.29 4.28
CA GLU A 103 -10.47 37.91 5.49
C GLU A 103 -10.93 36.54 6.05
N ILE A 104 -12.24 36.30 6.09
CA ILE A 104 -12.80 35.03 6.57
C ILE A 104 -12.46 33.88 5.61
N LEU A 105 -12.62 34.09 4.31
CA LEU A 105 -12.31 33.08 3.29
C LEU A 105 -10.83 32.69 3.30
N GLU A 106 -9.93 33.67 3.41
CA GLU A 106 -8.48 33.43 3.55
C GLU A 106 -8.17 32.63 4.83
N ASN A 107 -8.88 32.91 5.92
CA ASN A 107 -8.69 32.15 7.15
C ASN A 107 -9.19 30.70 7.02
N ILE A 108 -10.32 30.47 6.34
CA ILE A 108 -10.82 29.11 6.03
C ILE A 108 -9.78 28.34 5.20
N ASP A 109 -9.29 28.95 4.11
CA ASP A 109 -8.29 28.31 3.23
C ASP A 109 -7.01 27.95 4.01
N ARG A 110 -6.53 28.88 4.84
CA ARG A 110 -5.38 28.64 5.71
C ARG A 110 -5.60 27.48 6.69
N GLN A 111 -6.76 27.43 7.35
CA GLN A 111 -7.10 26.35 8.29
C GLN A 111 -7.19 24.99 7.59
N ASN A 112 -7.90 24.93 6.46
CA ASN A 112 -8.02 23.73 5.65
C ASN A 112 -6.65 23.20 5.19
N ARG A 113 -5.77 24.11 4.75
CA ARG A 113 -4.42 23.73 4.32
C ARG A 113 -3.58 23.18 5.47
N LEU A 114 -3.66 23.79 6.66
CA LEU A 114 -2.94 23.30 7.84
C LEU A 114 -3.45 21.92 8.27
N ALA A 115 -4.78 21.74 8.33
CA ALA A 115 -5.41 20.46 8.64
C ALA A 115 -4.99 19.37 7.63
N LEU A 116 -4.96 19.68 6.32
CA LEU A 116 -4.54 18.73 5.30
C LEU A 116 -3.07 18.30 5.46
N ILE A 117 -2.17 19.22 5.81
CA ILE A 117 -0.75 18.90 6.05
C ILE A 117 -0.62 17.98 7.26
N GLU A 118 -1.31 18.29 8.35
CA GLU A 118 -1.28 17.50 9.58
C GLU A 118 -1.85 16.09 9.37
N ILE A 119 -2.99 15.99 8.66
CA ILE A 119 -3.60 14.70 8.29
C ILE A 119 -2.60 13.86 7.49
N ARG A 120 -1.99 14.41 6.44
CA ARG A 120 -1.02 13.65 5.62
C ARG A 120 0.19 13.16 6.42
N GLN A 121 0.68 13.95 7.37
CA GLN A 121 1.77 13.53 8.25
C GLN A 121 1.35 12.36 9.15
N LEU A 122 0.11 12.35 9.65
CA LEU A 122 -0.43 11.24 10.43
C LEU A 122 -0.65 10.00 9.56
N GLU A 123 -1.16 10.16 8.34
CA GLU A 123 -1.36 9.08 7.36
C GLU A 123 -0.02 8.40 7.00
N ASP A 124 1.02 9.19 6.69
CA ASP A 124 2.38 8.70 6.44
C ASP A 124 2.93 7.96 7.67
N ARG A 125 2.68 8.48 8.87
CA ARG A 125 3.12 7.85 10.12
C ARG A 125 2.42 6.51 10.33
N ILE A 126 1.11 6.41 10.10
CA ILE A 126 0.37 5.14 10.16
C ILE A 126 0.99 4.11 9.21
N LEU A 127 1.19 4.46 7.94
CA LEU A 127 1.79 3.56 6.96
C LEU A 127 3.20 3.13 7.36
N SER A 128 4.02 4.07 7.86
CA SER A 128 5.38 3.76 8.32
C SER A 128 5.41 2.83 9.53
N THR A 129 4.49 2.99 10.48
CA THR A 129 4.34 2.12 11.66
C THR A 129 3.85 0.72 11.26
N LEU A 130 2.91 0.64 10.32
CA LEU A 130 2.37 -0.63 9.83
C LEU A 130 3.34 -1.38 8.91
N SER A 131 4.25 -0.68 8.22
CA SER A 131 5.11 -1.26 7.19
C SER A 131 5.85 -2.52 7.64
N PRO A 132 6.64 -2.53 8.75
CA PRO A 132 7.38 -3.72 9.16
C PRO A 132 6.46 -4.90 9.52
N PHE A 133 5.29 -4.60 10.08
CA PHE A 133 4.30 -5.62 10.43
C PHE A 133 3.70 -6.24 9.15
N PHE A 134 3.31 -5.43 8.18
CA PHE A 134 2.72 -5.91 6.92
C PHE A 134 3.68 -6.71 6.04
N GLU A 135 5.00 -6.55 6.20
CA GLU A 135 5.98 -7.30 5.41
C GLU A 135 5.93 -8.80 5.67
N THR A 136 5.59 -9.22 6.89
CA THR A 136 5.73 -10.63 7.29
C THR A 136 4.59 -11.18 8.14
N CYS A 137 3.76 -10.32 8.75
CA CYS A 137 2.79 -10.71 9.78
C CYS A 137 1.35 -10.87 9.28
N ILE A 138 1.12 -10.82 7.97
CA ILE A 138 -0.21 -11.07 7.39
C ILE A 138 -0.24 -12.47 6.78
N TYR A 139 -0.89 -13.41 7.46
CA TYR A 139 -0.93 -14.81 7.05
C TYR A 139 -1.89 -15.06 5.89
N GLY A 140 -1.60 -16.11 5.11
CA GLY A 140 -2.43 -16.52 3.98
C GLY A 140 -2.35 -15.58 2.77
N THR A 141 -1.36 -14.71 2.72
CA THR A 141 -1.23 -13.70 1.67
C THR A 141 -0.69 -14.28 0.37
N GLU A 142 -1.33 -13.87 -0.72
CA GLU A 142 -0.81 -14.09 -2.07
C GLU A 142 -0.06 -12.84 -2.52
N ASN A 143 1.21 -13.00 -2.86
CA ASN A 143 2.09 -11.91 -3.27
C ASN A 143 2.33 -11.95 -4.77
N THR A 144 2.22 -10.79 -5.41
CA THR A 144 2.65 -10.58 -6.79
C THR A 144 3.67 -9.44 -6.80
N TYR A 145 4.82 -9.70 -7.39
CA TYR A 145 5.93 -8.78 -7.48
C TYR A 145 6.05 -8.25 -8.90
N TYR A 146 6.42 -6.99 -8.99
CA TYR A 146 6.62 -6.29 -10.24
C TYR A 146 7.94 -5.54 -10.15
N ALA A 147 8.68 -5.51 -11.25
CA ALA A 147 9.81 -4.62 -11.40
C ALA A 147 9.82 -4.06 -12.82
N SER A 148 10.13 -2.79 -12.96
CA SER A 148 10.19 -2.13 -14.26
C SER A 148 11.26 -1.06 -14.27
N THR A 149 11.94 -0.91 -15.40
CA THR A 149 12.91 0.17 -15.58
C THR A 149 12.21 1.42 -16.07
N GLU A 150 12.18 2.47 -15.23
CA GLU A 150 11.68 3.80 -15.56
C GLU A 150 12.81 4.82 -15.35
N ASP A 151 13.03 5.74 -16.29
CA ASP A 151 14.09 6.77 -16.19
C ASP A 151 15.49 6.21 -15.84
N ARG A 152 15.82 5.02 -16.37
CA ARG A 152 17.06 4.26 -16.08
C ARG A 152 17.21 3.82 -14.62
N LYS A 153 16.10 3.70 -13.89
CA LYS A 153 16.04 3.14 -12.54
C LYS A 153 15.06 1.98 -12.48
N LEU A 154 15.49 0.90 -11.87
CA LEU A 154 14.64 -0.24 -11.56
C LEU A 154 13.76 0.12 -10.37
N LYS A 155 12.47 0.25 -10.62
CA LYS A 155 11.46 0.44 -9.58
C LYS A 155 10.67 -0.85 -9.42
N GLY A 156 10.26 -1.17 -8.20
CA GLY A 156 9.46 -2.36 -7.95
C GLY A 156 8.24 -2.09 -7.09
N TRP A 157 7.27 -2.99 -7.23
CA TRP A 157 6.03 -2.98 -6.49
C TRP A 157 5.72 -4.41 -6.06
N GLN A 158 5.27 -4.59 -4.82
CA GLN A 158 4.65 -5.83 -4.38
C GLN A 158 3.18 -5.54 -4.09
N VAL A 159 2.29 -6.29 -4.72
CA VAL A 159 0.86 -6.30 -4.42
C VAL A 159 0.56 -7.60 -3.69
N SER A 160 0.01 -7.46 -2.50
CA SER A 160 -0.36 -8.58 -1.64
C SER A 160 -1.85 -8.56 -1.38
N SER A 161 -2.47 -9.75 -1.33
CA SER A 161 -3.89 -9.89 -1.04
C SER A 161 -4.18 -11.07 -0.13
N VAL A 162 -5.12 -10.88 0.79
CA VAL A 162 -5.73 -11.92 1.62
C VAL A 162 -7.18 -11.55 1.87
N ASP A 163 -8.10 -12.48 1.63
CA ASP A 163 -9.54 -12.26 1.74
C ASP A 163 -10.00 -10.97 1.02
N SER A 164 -10.53 -10.00 1.77
CA SER A 164 -10.99 -8.70 1.27
C SER A 164 -9.95 -7.58 1.36
N MET A 165 -8.76 -7.89 1.90
CA MET A 165 -7.67 -6.95 2.11
C MET A 165 -6.63 -7.05 0.99
N ARG A 166 -6.26 -5.91 0.43
CA ARG A 166 -5.15 -5.77 -0.52
C ARG A 166 -4.20 -4.70 -0.02
N TYR A 167 -2.91 -4.92 -0.09
CA TYR A 167 -1.92 -3.90 0.27
C TYR A 167 -0.75 -3.90 -0.69
N GLU A 168 -0.08 -2.75 -0.77
CA GLU A 168 0.96 -2.51 -1.76
C GLU A 168 2.22 -1.94 -1.11
N PHE A 169 3.35 -2.54 -1.45
CA PHE A 169 4.67 -2.07 -1.09
C PHE A 169 5.37 -1.49 -2.32
N GLU A 170 6.03 -0.36 -2.14
CA GLU A 170 7.10 0.08 -3.02
C GLU A 170 8.39 -0.66 -2.65
N LEU A 171 9.07 -1.22 -3.66
CA LEU A 171 10.31 -1.99 -3.52
C LEU A 171 11.47 -1.18 -4.05
N ASN A 172 12.54 -1.12 -3.28
CA ASN A 172 13.80 -0.51 -3.70
C ASN A 172 14.85 -1.61 -3.86
N PHE A 173 15.48 -1.63 -5.03
CA PHE A 173 16.55 -2.56 -5.36
C PHE A 173 17.92 -1.91 -5.18
N GLU A 174 18.94 -2.73 -5.01
CA GLU A 174 20.32 -2.23 -4.90
C GLU A 174 20.83 -1.70 -6.25
N GLN A 175 20.41 -2.32 -7.36
CA GLN A 175 20.82 -1.94 -8.71
C GLN A 175 19.79 -1.02 -9.39
N ASP A 176 20.28 0.09 -9.97
CA ASP A 176 19.46 0.99 -10.79
C ASP A 176 19.08 0.34 -12.15
N THR A 177 19.88 -0.58 -12.66
CA THR A 177 19.61 -1.29 -13.92
C THR A 177 20.04 -2.74 -13.80
N LEU A 178 19.37 -3.61 -14.54
CA LEU A 178 19.67 -5.03 -14.54
C LEU A 178 19.84 -5.53 -15.97
N LYS A 179 20.97 -6.17 -16.27
CA LYS A 179 21.19 -6.87 -17.54
C LYS A 179 21.03 -8.36 -17.37
N VAL A 180 20.82 -9.04 -18.48
CA VAL A 180 20.77 -10.51 -18.52
C VAL A 180 22.08 -11.11 -17.97
N GLU A 181 23.24 -10.57 -18.37
CA GLU A 181 24.56 -11.06 -17.92
C GLU A 181 24.79 -10.97 -16.41
N ASP A 182 24.13 -10.03 -15.71
CA ASP A 182 24.22 -9.89 -14.25
C ASP A 182 23.63 -11.10 -13.53
N LEU A 183 22.71 -11.82 -14.19
CA LEU A 183 22.13 -13.07 -13.72
C LEU A 183 22.83 -14.26 -14.32
N GLN A 184 22.93 -14.30 -15.64
CA GLN A 184 23.63 -15.34 -16.37
C GLN A 184 23.71 -15.01 -17.85
N LYS A 185 24.70 -15.59 -18.53
CA LYS A 185 24.74 -15.55 -20.00
C LYS A 185 23.59 -16.36 -20.57
N LEU A 186 22.89 -15.79 -21.54
CA LEU A 186 21.74 -16.42 -22.20
C LEU A 186 21.82 -16.20 -23.70
N THR A 187 21.45 -17.23 -24.46
CA THR A 187 21.29 -17.12 -25.92
C THR A 187 19.90 -17.58 -26.32
N LEU A 188 19.25 -16.84 -27.22
CA LEU A 188 17.90 -17.15 -27.69
C LEU A 188 17.89 -17.33 -29.22
N PRO A 189 17.15 -18.31 -29.75
CA PRO A 189 17.07 -18.56 -31.18
C PRO A 189 16.21 -17.49 -31.87
N VAL A 190 16.71 -16.95 -32.98
CA VAL A 190 15.99 -16.02 -33.86
C VAL A 190 16.08 -16.49 -35.30
N ARG A 191 15.11 -16.07 -36.13
CA ARG A 191 15.23 -16.24 -37.59
C ARG A 191 16.20 -15.20 -38.12
N SER A 192 17.15 -15.66 -38.92
CA SER A 192 18.04 -14.78 -39.69
C SER A 192 17.91 -15.08 -41.18
N LYS A 193 17.89 -14.03 -42.00
CA LYS A 193 17.96 -14.17 -43.45
C LYS A 193 19.44 -14.17 -43.82
N SER A 194 19.91 -15.23 -44.47
CA SER A 194 21.29 -15.33 -44.94
C SER A 194 21.33 -15.82 -46.39
N GLY A 195 22.23 -15.27 -47.20
CA GLY A 195 22.44 -15.63 -48.62
C GLY A 195 22.30 -14.45 -49.59
N PHE A 196 23.29 -14.26 -50.47
CA PHE A 196 23.30 -13.20 -51.49
C PHE A 196 22.47 -13.56 -52.75
N LEU A 197 22.13 -14.85 -52.92
CA LEU A 197 21.46 -15.40 -54.13
C LEU A 197 20.14 -16.12 -53.83
N SER A 198 19.95 -16.69 -52.64
CA SER A 198 18.66 -17.21 -52.14
C SER A 198 18.48 -16.77 -50.68
N ARG A 199 17.31 -16.22 -50.35
CA ARG A 199 16.96 -15.88 -48.96
C ARG A 199 16.61 -17.18 -48.22
N GLU A 200 17.60 -17.88 -47.71
CA GLU A 200 17.37 -19.01 -46.80
C GLU A 200 17.15 -18.48 -45.38
N GLU A 201 16.00 -18.83 -44.79
CA GLU A 201 15.76 -18.60 -43.36
C GLU A 201 16.52 -19.65 -42.55
N LYS A 202 17.49 -19.18 -41.75
CA LYS A 202 18.29 -20.02 -40.84
C LYS A 202 18.08 -19.61 -39.40
N VAL A 203 18.01 -20.60 -38.53
CA VAL A 203 17.99 -20.41 -37.07
C VAL A 203 19.37 -19.95 -36.63
N LYS A 204 19.43 -18.79 -35.96
CA LYS A 204 20.65 -18.23 -35.38
C LYS A 204 20.46 -18.10 -33.87
N LYS A 205 21.47 -18.45 -33.08
CA LYS A 205 21.49 -18.14 -31.64
C LYS A 205 21.98 -16.70 -31.46
N LEU A 206 21.11 -15.84 -30.96
CA LEU A 206 21.42 -14.46 -30.58
C LEU A 206 21.89 -14.46 -29.13
N ASP A 207 23.06 -13.89 -28.87
CA ASP A 207 23.51 -13.62 -27.51
C ASP A 207 22.74 -12.42 -26.97
N VAL A 208 21.98 -12.65 -25.90
CA VAL A 208 21.15 -11.63 -25.25
C VAL A 208 21.75 -11.18 -23.92
N SER A 209 22.99 -11.57 -23.60
CA SER A 209 23.65 -11.24 -22.33
C SER A 209 23.73 -9.72 -22.09
N GLY A 210 23.91 -8.92 -23.15
CA GLY A 210 23.95 -7.45 -23.06
C GLY A 210 22.58 -6.76 -23.00
N PHE A 211 21.47 -7.51 -23.02
CA PHE A 211 20.12 -6.95 -22.99
C PHE A 211 19.76 -6.54 -21.57
N TYR A 212 18.92 -5.53 -21.44
CA TYR A 212 18.38 -5.04 -20.18
C TYR A 212 17.07 -5.74 -19.85
N ILE A 213 16.87 -6.04 -18.58
CA ILE A 213 15.58 -6.50 -18.03
C ILE A 213 14.73 -5.26 -17.78
N THR A 214 13.71 -5.06 -18.62
CA THR A 214 12.89 -3.85 -18.60
C THR A 214 11.58 -4.04 -17.84
N ASN A 215 11.11 -5.27 -17.72
CA ASN A 215 9.91 -5.61 -16.97
C ASN A 215 10.01 -7.01 -16.35
N VAL A 216 9.50 -7.17 -15.14
CA VAL A 216 9.31 -8.42 -14.43
C VAL A 216 7.93 -8.39 -13.78
N GLU A 217 7.20 -9.49 -13.91
CA GLU A 217 5.98 -9.79 -13.19
C GLU A 217 6.12 -11.20 -12.63
N TYR A 218 6.02 -11.35 -11.31
CA TYR A 218 6.12 -12.64 -10.65
C TYR A 218 4.96 -12.80 -9.68
N GLY A 219 4.04 -13.70 -10.01
CA GLY A 219 2.92 -14.08 -9.16
C GLY A 219 2.96 -15.56 -8.79
N LYS A 220 1.88 -16.02 -8.15
CA LYS A 220 1.74 -17.40 -7.66
C LYS A 220 1.88 -18.47 -8.76
N THR A 221 1.40 -18.17 -9.97
CA THR A 221 1.27 -19.18 -11.05
C THR A 221 2.16 -18.90 -12.25
N ASN A 222 2.71 -17.69 -12.36
CA ASN A 222 3.46 -17.29 -13.51
C ASN A 222 4.60 -16.33 -13.15
N THR A 223 5.69 -16.43 -13.89
CA THR A 223 6.73 -15.43 -13.96
C THR A 223 6.84 -14.98 -15.40
N LYS A 224 6.86 -13.67 -15.61
CA LYS A 224 7.04 -13.03 -16.91
C LYS A 224 8.16 -12.02 -16.80
N THR A 225 9.02 -12.00 -17.80
CA THR A 225 10.06 -10.98 -17.93
C THR A 225 10.17 -10.51 -19.37
N VAL A 226 10.51 -9.24 -19.53
CA VAL A 226 10.81 -8.61 -20.80
C VAL A 226 12.27 -8.19 -20.79
N ILE A 227 12.99 -8.60 -21.83
CA ILE A 227 14.37 -8.19 -22.07
C ILE A 227 14.49 -7.47 -23.41
N GLU A 228 15.25 -6.38 -23.43
CA GLU A 228 15.39 -5.51 -24.59
C GLU A 228 16.86 -5.12 -24.78
N ASP A 229 17.28 -5.00 -26.03
CA ASP A 229 18.55 -4.34 -26.32
C ASP A 229 18.45 -2.82 -26.10
N LYS A 230 19.60 -2.14 -26.13
CA LYS A 230 19.71 -0.72 -25.79
C LYS A 230 18.80 0.19 -26.64
N ASP A 231 18.57 -0.19 -27.90
CA ASP A 231 17.80 0.58 -28.87
C ASP A 231 16.35 0.07 -29.01
N ALA A 232 15.96 -0.93 -28.21
CA ALA A 232 14.66 -1.61 -28.24
C ALA A 232 14.27 -2.20 -29.61
N GLU A 233 15.26 -2.48 -30.47
CA GLU A 233 15.06 -3.16 -31.76
C GLU A 233 14.78 -4.66 -31.54
N HIS A 234 15.44 -5.25 -30.54
CA HIS A 234 15.31 -6.64 -30.19
C HIS A 234 14.66 -6.78 -28.82
N ARG A 235 13.41 -7.23 -28.80
CA ARG A 235 12.64 -7.47 -27.58
C ARG A 235 12.23 -8.93 -27.47
N PHE A 236 12.52 -9.55 -26.32
CA PHE A 236 11.99 -10.85 -25.95
C PHE A 236 11.05 -10.74 -24.76
N THR A 237 9.96 -11.49 -24.79
CA THR A 237 9.10 -11.71 -23.64
C THR A 237 9.13 -13.19 -23.29
N ILE A 238 9.55 -13.49 -22.07
CA ILE A 238 9.68 -14.86 -21.57
C ILE A 238 8.67 -15.02 -20.45
N SER A 239 7.78 -15.99 -20.57
CA SER A 239 6.83 -16.38 -19.52
C SER A 239 7.02 -17.83 -19.15
N SER A 240 6.88 -18.14 -17.86
CA SER A 240 6.97 -19.49 -17.31
C SER A 240 5.90 -19.71 -16.25
N ASP A 241 5.24 -20.86 -16.28
CA ASP A 241 4.34 -21.34 -15.23
C ASP A 241 5.00 -22.39 -14.32
N GLY A 242 6.33 -22.50 -14.39
CA GLY A 242 7.13 -23.52 -13.68
C GLY A 242 7.16 -24.88 -14.37
N ARG A 243 6.37 -25.11 -15.42
CA ARG A 243 6.39 -26.37 -16.20
C ARG A 243 6.72 -26.14 -17.67
N THR A 244 6.24 -25.04 -18.21
CA THR A 244 6.32 -24.69 -19.62
C THR A 244 6.82 -23.26 -19.78
N PHE A 245 7.42 -22.99 -20.93
CA PHE A 245 7.84 -21.65 -21.32
C PHE A 245 7.01 -21.18 -22.51
N LEU A 246 6.68 -19.90 -22.51
CA LEU A 246 6.25 -19.14 -23.67
C LEU A 246 7.33 -18.10 -23.94
N VAL A 247 7.98 -18.18 -25.10
CA VAL A 247 9.04 -17.23 -25.49
C VAL A 247 8.60 -16.52 -26.76
N MET A 248 8.46 -15.21 -26.66
CA MET A 248 8.12 -14.32 -27.78
C MET A 248 9.33 -13.49 -28.18
N TYR A 249 9.51 -13.25 -29.47
CA TYR A 249 10.45 -12.27 -30.03
C TYR A 249 9.68 -11.28 -30.89
N GLY A 250 9.50 -10.05 -30.40
CA GLY A 250 8.45 -9.16 -30.90
C GLY A 250 7.07 -9.83 -30.79
N ASP A 251 6.35 -9.91 -31.92
CA ASP A 251 5.06 -10.59 -32.02
C ASP A 251 5.17 -12.07 -32.44
N HIS A 252 6.38 -12.59 -32.64
CA HIS A 252 6.61 -13.97 -33.09
C HIS A 252 6.82 -14.92 -31.92
N GLU A 253 6.04 -16.00 -31.88
CA GLU A 253 6.19 -17.05 -30.88
C GLU A 253 7.30 -18.03 -31.25
N ILE A 254 8.36 -18.07 -30.43
CA ILE A 254 9.50 -18.98 -30.60
C ILE A 254 9.12 -20.40 -30.17
N THR A 255 8.37 -20.52 -29.07
CA THR A 255 7.99 -21.82 -28.47
C THR A 255 7.00 -22.62 -29.31
N GLY A 256 6.19 -21.95 -30.12
CA GLY A 256 5.28 -22.57 -31.09
C GLY A 256 5.91 -22.83 -32.47
N ASP A 257 7.16 -22.39 -32.70
CA ASP A 257 7.84 -22.54 -33.99
C ASP A 257 8.64 -23.86 -34.06
N GLU A 258 8.29 -24.72 -35.02
CA GLU A 258 8.89 -26.05 -35.19
C GLU A 258 10.43 -26.04 -35.37
N LYS A 259 11.00 -24.94 -35.88
CA LYS A 259 12.45 -24.81 -36.12
C LYS A 259 13.16 -24.09 -34.98
N LEU A 260 12.52 -23.14 -34.31
CA LEU A 260 13.14 -22.37 -33.22
C LEU A 260 12.98 -23.05 -31.87
N ALA A 261 11.83 -23.67 -31.59
CA ALA A 261 11.55 -24.28 -30.29
C ALA A 261 12.56 -25.37 -29.90
N PRO A 262 13.02 -26.27 -30.80
CA PRO A 262 14.05 -27.25 -30.46
C PRO A 262 15.43 -26.64 -30.21
N ALA A 263 15.67 -25.40 -30.65
CA ALA A 263 16.95 -24.70 -30.48
C ALA A 263 17.02 -23.90 -29.16
N LEU A 264 15.92 -23.83 -28.41
CA LEU A 264 15.88 -23.22 -27.08
C LEU A 264 16.63 -24.09 -26.06
N ASP A 265 17.50 -23.45 -25.29
CA ASP A 265 18.10 -24.05 -24.11
C ASP A 265 17.15 -23.85 -22.91
N LYS A 266 16.33 -24.87 -22.64
CA LYS A 266 15.32 -24.81 -21.57
C LYS A 266 15.94 -24.80 -20.17
N ASP A 267 17.09 -25.43 -19.98
CA ASP A 267 17.77 -25.48 -18.69
C ASP A 267 18.33 -24.09 -18.34
N SER A 268 19.01 -23.46 -19.31
CA SER A 268 19.45 -22.06 -19.17
C SER A 268 18.26 -21.13 -18.93
N LEU A 269 17.14 -21.27 -19.64
CA LEU A 269 15.94 -20.48 -19.39
C LEU A 269 15.36 -20.69 -17.98
N SER A 270 15.34 -21.93 -17.49
CA SER A 270 14.85 -22.21 -16.14
C SER A 270 15.70 -21.51 -15.09
N ILE A 271 17.02 -21.60 -15.19
CA ILE A 271 17.93 -20.91 -14.27
C ILE A 271 17.76 -19.39 -14.37
N PHE A 272 17.54 -18.85 -15.57
CA PHE A 272 17.27 -17.42 -15.76
C PHE A 272 16.06 -16.98 -14.95
N MET A 273 14.95 -17.71 -15.11
CA MET A 273 13.68 -17.36 -14.51
C MET A 273 13.70 -17.51 -13.00
N GLU A 274 14.42 -18.49 -12.44
CA GLU A 274 14.63 -18.57 -10.99
C GLU A 274 15.41 -17.36 -10.46
N LYS A 275 16.50 -16.95 -11.13
CA LYS A 275 17.25 -15.74 -10.73
C LYS A 275 16.43 -14.46 -10.82
N ILE A 276 15.53 -14.36 -11.80
CA ILE A 276 14.59 -13.24 -11.90
C ILE A 276 13.67 -13.19 -10.66
N LYS A 277 13.17 -14.34 -10.21
CA LYS A 277 12.35 -14.42 -8.99
C LYS A 277 13.16 -13.96 -7.78
N GLU A 278 14.37 -14.51 -7.59
CA GLU A 278 15.27 -14.17 -6.49
C GLU A 278 15.53 -12.65 -6.39
N ILE A 279 15.69 -11.94 -7.52
CA ILE A 279 15.86 -10.48 -7.49
C ILE A 279 14.64 -9.78 -6.89
N VAL A 280 13.45 -10.09 -7.38
CA VAL A 280 12.24 -9.36 -6.99
C VAL A 280 11.74 -9.75 -5.60
N THR A 281 12.17 -10.89 -5.06
CA THR A 281 11.81 -11.34 -3.71
C THR A 281 12.90 -11.13 -2.66
N GLU A 282 14.16 -11.42 -2.99
CA GLU A 282 15.28 -11.49 -2.02
C GLU A 282 16.26 -10.32 -2.15
N SER A 283 16.45 -9.76 -3.35
CA SER A 283 17.39 -8.64 -3.58
C SER A 283 16.76 -7.25 -3.32
N VAL A 284 15.68 -7.21 -2.54
CA VAL A 284 14.99 -5.98 -2.16
C VAL A 284 15.67 -5.39 -0.92
N VAL A 285 16.21 -4.17 -1.05
CA VAL A 285 16.93 -3.46 0.03
C VAL A 285 15.96 -3.03 1.13
N PHE A 286 14.82 -2.46 0.75
CA PHE A 286 13.75 -2.15 1.69
C PHE A 286 12.39 -2.13 0.99
N ARG A 287 11.34 -2.40 1.77
CA ARG A 287 9.94 -2.29 1.37
C ARG A 287 9.30 -1.12 2.10
N ARG A 288 8.53 -0.32 1.39
CA ARG A 288 7.74 0.76 1.99
C ARG A 288 6.27 0.53 1.70
N LEU A 289 5.47 0.33 2.75
CA LEU A 289 4.02 0.21 2.61
C LEU A 289 3.46 1.54 2.08
N ARG A 290 2.70 1.46 0.98
CA ARG A 290 2.15 2.61 0.25
C ARG A 290 0.64 2.71 0.43
N LEU A 291 -0.05 1.59 0.27
CA LEU A 291 -1.51 1.54 0.22
C LEU A 291 -2.01 0.29 0.92
N ILE A 292 -3.17 0.42 1.56
CA ILE A 292 -3.94 -0.68 2.11
C ILE A 292 -5.39 -0.44 1.71
N TYR A 293 -6.05 -1.45 1.17
CA TYR A 293 -7.42 -1.43 0.72
C TYR A 293 -8.23 -2.53 1.39
N ILE A 294 -9.46 -2.18 1.80
CA ILE A 294 -10.49 -3.14 2.23
C ILE A 294 -11.72 -2.90 1.39
N ASN A 295 -12.19 -3.92 0.66
CA ASN A 295 -13.35 -3.80 -0.23
C ASN A 295 -13.26 -2.59 -1.19
N GLY A 296 -12.05 -2.30 -1.69
CA GLY A 296 -11.77 -1.19 -2.60
C GLY A 296 -11.63 0.20 -1.95
N LYS A 297 -11.76 0.32 -0.62
CA LYS A 297 -11.59 1.59 0.10
C LYS A 297 -10.18 1.71 0.67
N ASN A 298 -9.53 2.86 0.49
CA ASN A 298 -8.22 3.11 1.08
C ASN A 298 -8.34 3.23 2.59
N VAL A 299 -7.67 2.34 3.31
CA VAL A 299 -7.81 2.18 4.76
C VAL A 299 -7.42 3.44 5.53
N VAL A 300 -6.37 4.11 5.09
CA VAL A 300 -5.79 5.25 5.80
C VAL A 300 -6.58 6.52 5.49
N GLU A 301 -6.87 6.79 4.21
CA GLU A 301 -7.59 7.98 3.76
C GLU A 301 -9.05 8.01 4.29
N GLU A 302 -9.70 6.84 4.33
CA GLU A 302 -11.10 6.66 4.75
C GLU A 302 -11.25 6.47 6.27
N ASN A 303 -10.14 6.46 7.03
CA ASN A 303 -10.12 6.27 8.49
C ASN A 303 -10.82 4.96 8.92
N ILE A 304 -10.39 3.85 8.32
CA ILE A 304 -10.83 2.48 8.63
C ILE A 304 -9.65 1.56 9.00
N VAL A 305 -8.56 2.13 9.55
CA VAL A 305 -7.39 1.41 10.09
C VAL A 305 -7.83 0.43 11.17
N PHE A 306 -8.73 0.84 12.05
CA PHE A 306 -9.29 -0.08 13.04
C PHE A 306 -10.00 -1.29 12.40
N ASP A 307 -10.77 -1.10 11.32
CA ASP A 307 -11.39 -2.21 10.58
C ASP A 307 -10.33 -3.14 9.95
N CYS A 308 -9.21 -2.59 9.50
CA CYS A 308 -8.06 -3.37 9.05
C CYS A 308 -7.46 -4.24 10.15
N LEU A 309 -7.30 -3.68 11.36
CA LEU A 309 -6.81 -4.44 12.51
C LEU A 309 -7.78 -5.55 12.91
N LYS A 310 -9.09 -5.36 12.77
CA LYS A 310 -10.09 -6.40 13.03
C LYS A 310 -9.96 -7.59 12.07
N LEU A 311 -9.69 -7.35 10.79
CA LEU A 311 -9.44 -8.43 9.83
C LEU A 311 -8.20 -9.24 10.21
N ILE A 312 -7.11 -8.55 10.58
CA ILE A 312 -5.86 -9.19 11.03
C ILE A 312 -6.10 -9.98 12.34
N ALA A 313 -6.83 -9.39 13.28
CA ALA A 313 -7.23 -10.05 14.51
C ALA A 313 -8.05 -11.32 14.25
N GLY A 314 -8.94 -11.33 13.23
CA GLY A 314 -9.69 -12.53 12.86
C GLY A 314 -8.80 -13.66 12.33
N ILE A 315 -7.80 -13.32 11.51
CA ILE A 315 -6.78 -14.27 11.03
C ILE A 315 -6.02 -14.86 12.23
N TYR A 316 -5.58 -14.00 13.15
CA TYR A 316 -4.81 -14.41 14.32
C TYR A 316 -5.66 -15.19 15.33
N GLY A 317 -6.91 -14.78 15.55
CA GLY A 317 -7.84 -15.38 16.50
C GLY A 317 -8.08 -16.85 16.21
N THR A 318 -8.11 -17.24 14.93
CA THR A 318 -8.18 -18.66 14.53
C THR A 318 -6.99 -19.45 15.09
N LEU A 319 -5.78 -18.91 14.98
CA LEU A 319 -4.57 -19.58 15.49
C LEU A 319 -4.44 -19.49 17.02
N VAL A 320 -4.87 -18.39 17.64
CA VAL A 320 -4.97 -18.25 19.10
C VAL A 320 -5.86 -19.35 19.67
N LYS A 321 -7.05 -19.53 19.09
CA LYS A 321 -8.00 -20.56 19.49
C LYS A 321 -7.39 -21.96 19.42
N GLU A 322 -6.76 -22.30 18.31
CA GLU A 322 -6.10 -23.60 18.18
C GLU A 322 -4.99 -23.82 19.21
N CYS A 323 -4.18 -22.79 19.48
CA CYS A 323 -3.14 -22.82 20.51
C CYS A 323 -3.74 -23.08 21.90
N ILE A 324 -4.86 -22.43 22.23
CA ILE A 324 -5.57 -22.63 23.50
C ILE A 324 -6.19 -24.04 23.57
N GLU A 325 -6.84 -24.49 22.50
CA GLU A 325 -7.52 -25.80 22.44
C GLU A 325 -6.53 -26.96 22.58
N LYS A 326 -5.40 -26.89 21.87
CA LYS A 326 -4.31 -27.90 21.92
C LYS A 326 -3.34 -27.69 23.09
N GLY A 327 -3.48 -26.59 23.82
CA GLY A 327 -2.69 -26.27 25.00
C GLY A 327 -3.19 -26.93 26.29
N TYR A 328 -2.28 -27.15 27.24
CA TYR A 328 -2.56 -27.63 28.59
C TYR A 328 -3.19 -26.54 29.48
N ASN A 329 -2.75 -25.29 29.33
CA ASN A 329 -3.27 -24.14 30.08
C ASN A 329 -4.23 -23.33 29.21
N LYS A 330 -5.51 -23.27 29.58
CA LYS A 330 -6.54 -22.53 28.82
C LYS A 330 -6.47 -21.01 29.02
N GLY A 331 -5.66 -20.55 29.97
CA GLY A 331 -5.39 -19.13 30.20
C GLY A 331 -4.21 -18.58 29.40
N GLU A 332 -3.57 -19.39 28.56
CA GLU A 332 -2.35 -19.02 27.83
C GLU A 332 -2.44 -19.43 26.35
N VAL A 333 -1.81 -18.62 25.50
CA VAL A 333 -1.50 -18.97 24.11
C VAL A 333 -0.06 -19.46 24.11
N THR A 334 0.17 -20.73 23.81
CA THR A 334 1.50 -21.35 23.94
C THR A 334 1.90 -22.12 22.68
N ILE A 335 3.14 -21.92 22.24
CA ILE A 335 3.78 -22.68 21.16
C ILE A 335 5.10 -23.30 21.63
N LYS A 336 5.56 -24.32 20.90
CA LYS A 336 6.87 -24.95 21.07
C LYS A 336 7.78 -24.63 19.89
N MET A 337 9.04 -24.35 20.19
CA MET A 337 10.09 -24.14 19.21
C MET A 337 11.16 -25.22 19.37
N GLU A 338 11.52 -25.87 18.27
CA GLU A 338 12.60 -26.86 18.19
C GLU A 338 13.75 -26.33 17.35
N GLU A 339 14.92 -26.19 17.98
CA GLU A 339 16.15 -25.74 17.36
C GLU A 339 16.94 -26.90 16.73
N PRO A 340 17.81 -26.63 15.73
CA PRO A 340 18.75 -27.62 15.22
C PRO A 340 19.66 -28.12 16.36
N GLY A 341 19.43 -29.35 16.82
CA GLY A 341 20.08 -29.90 18.02
C GLY A 341 19.13 -30.49 19.07
N SER A 342 17.82 -30.52 18.78
CA SER A 342 16.76 -31.09 19.65
C SER A 342 16.51 -30.31 20.94
N VAL A 343 16.99 -29.06 21.03
CA VAL A 343 16.61 -28.15 22.12
C VAL A 343 15.19 -27.69 21.86
N ARG A 344 14.28 -28.02 22.79
CA ARG A 344 12.88 -27.60 22.76
C ARG A 344 12.64 -26.54 23.81
N THR A 345 12.07 -25.41 23.37
CA THR A 345 11.66 -24.31 24.25
C THR A 345 10.18 -24.01 24.05
N GLU A 346 9.54 -23.46 25.07
CA GLU A 346 8.16 -23.01 25.02
C GLU A 346 8.13 -21.48 25.01
N LYS A 347 7.23 -20.91 24.21
CA LYS A 347 6.90 -19.49 24.24
C LYS A 347 5.42 -19.35 24.51
N TYR A 348 5.06 -18.39 25.35
CA TYR A 348 3.66 -18.15 25.69
C TYR A 348 3.39 -16.67 25.96
N ILE A 349 2.12 -16.31 25.86
CA ILE A 349 1.55 -15.07 26.39
C ILE A 349 0.25 -15.43 27.12
N SER A 350 0.03 -14.84 28.29
CA SER A 350 -1.21 -15.07 29.02
C SER A 350 -2.37 -14.28 28.39
N LYS A 351 -3.58 -14.85 28.42
CA LYS A 351 -4.80 -14.16 27.96
C LYS A 351 -5.01 -12.83 28.69
N SER A 352 -4.79 -12.84 30.01
CA SER A 352 -4.93 -11.66 30.86
C SER A 352 -3.95 -10.55 30.49
N GLU A 353 -2.68 -10.90 30.21
CA GLU A 353 -1.67 -9.96 29.70
C GLU A 353 -2.08 -9.38 28.35
N ALA A 354 -2.42 -10.22 27.37
CA ALA A 354 -2.84 -9.77 26.04
C ALA A 354 -4.10 -8.89 26.10
N SER A 355 -5.10 -9.29 26.89
CA SER A 355 -6.33 -8.54 27.10
C SER A 355 -6.06 -7.20 27.78
N SER A 356 -5.28 -7.18 28.87
CA SER A 356 -4.93 -5.95 29.59
C SER A 356 -4.19 -4.96 28.69
N GLU A 357 -3.25 -5.47 27.89
CA GLU A 357 -2.51 -4.63 26.95
C GLU A 357 -3.44 -4.03 25.90
N LEU A 358 -4.35 -4.80 25.30
CA LEU A 358 -5.31 -4.28 24.34
C LEU A 358 -6.32 -3.32 24.96
N SER A 359 -6.91 -3.66 26.11
CA SER A 359 -7.88 -2.81 26.83
C SER A 359 -7.33 -1.43 27.18
N SER A 360 -6.01 -1.28 27.33
CA SER A 360 -5.37 0.03 27.55
C SER A 360 -5.58 1.03 26.41
N ILE A 361 -5.99 0.57 25.21
CA ILE A 361 -6.33 1.39 24.05
C ILE A 361 -7.74 2.02 24.18
N GLY A 362 -8.61 1.40 24.96
CA GLY A 362 -10.03 1.74 25.09
C GLY A 362 -10.96 0.75 24.36
N PRO A 363 -12.19 1.18 23.98
CA PRO A 363 -13.22 0.29 23.42
C PRO A 363 -12.78 -0.49 22.18
N GLU A 364 -11.97 0.13 21.31
CA GLU A 364 -11.41 -0.53 20.13
C GLU A 364 -10.46 -1.67 20.51
N GLY A 365 -9.68 -1.48 21.58
CA GLY A 365 -8.82 -2.52 22.13
C GLY A 365 -9.60 -3.69 22.73
N ASP A 366 -10.67 -3.39 23.46
CA ASP A 366 -11.57 -4.43 24.01
C ASP A 366 -12.20 -5.27 22.89
N GLU A 367 -12.59 -4.64 21.79
CA GLU A 367 -13.11 -5.33 20.60
C GLU A 367 -12.04 -6.23 19.95
N LEU A 368 -10.79 -5.75 19.81
CA LEU A 368 -9.69 -6.60 19.31
C LEU A 368 -9.41 -7.78 20.24
N ALA A 369 -9.43 -7.57 21.55
CA ALA A 369 -9.24 -8.64 22.54
C ALA A 369 -10.33 -9.70 22.44
N SER A 370 -11.57 -9.29 22.15
CA SER A 370 -12.69 -10.20 21.92
C SER A 370 -12.50 -11.00 20.62
N ILE A 371 -12.14 -10.36 19.51
CA ILE A 371 -11.90 -11.03 18.22
C ILE A 371 -10.75 -12.04 18.29
N LEU A 372 -9.69 -11.71 19.04
CA LEU A 372 -8.56 -12.61 19.29
C LEU A 372 -8.89 -13.76 20.27
N GLU A 373 -10.09 -13.79 20.84
CA GLU A 373 -10.51 -14.73 21.90
C GLU A 373 -9.64 -14.68 23.17
N VAL A 374 -8.99 -13.54 23.45
CA VAL A 374 -8.14 -13.33 24.64
C VAL A 374 -8.85 -12.59 25.78
N SER A 375 -10.05 -12.05 25.55
CA SER A 375 -10.85 -11.39 26.58
C SER A 375 -11.14 -12.31 27.78
N GLU A 376 -11.05 -11.77 28.99
CA GLU A 376 -11.58 -12.42 30.19
C GLU A 376 -13.12 -12.39 30.16
N VAL A 377 -13.76 -13.53 30.40
CA VAL A 377 -15.23 -13.68 30.48
C VAL A 377 -15.71 -13.42 31.90
#